data_AF-A0A6I7Q890-F1
#
_entry.id   AF-A0A6I7Q890-F1
#
_cell.length_a   1.000
_cell.length_b   1.000
_cell.length_c   1.000
_cell.angle_alpha   90.00
_cell.angle_beta   90.00
_cell.angle_gamma   90.00
#
_symmetry.space_group_name_H-M   'P 1'
#
loop_
_entity.id
_entity.type
_entity.pdbx_description
1 polymer ?
#
loop_
_entity_poly.entity_id
_entity_poly.type
_entity_poly.pdbx_seq_one_letter_code
_entity_poly.pdbx_strand_id
1 'polypeptide(L)' 'MFSEVFNYKPKEQDYRIWLVLNPAVWLFPILAAVLVIALGVHTMVFSLPQYAWLADEAPVVEAAPAPAAVAAEEPAAE' A
#
# COMPACT_ATOMS: atom_id res chain seq x y z
N MET A 1 -24.52 -18.06 12.85
CA MET A 1 -25.70 -17.85 13.71
C MET A 1 -26.90 -17.26 12.95
N PHE A 2 -26.80 -16.11 12.27
CA PHE A 2 -27.96 -15.56 11.54
C PHE A 2 -28.45 -16.38 10.32
N SER A 3 -27.55 -17.08 9.63
CA SER A 3 -27.87 -17.89 8.45
C SER A 3 -28.80 -19.07 8.75
N GLU A 4 -28.67 -19.67 9.94
CA GLU A 4 -29.41 -20.88 10.34
C GLU A 4 -30.83 -20.57 10.85
N VAL A 5 -31.05 -19.36 11.39
CA VAL A 5 -32.35 -18.95 11.95
C VAL A 5 -33.30 -18.44 10.86
N PHE A 6 -32.79 -17.83 9.79
CA PHE A 6 -33.60 -17.20 8.73
C PHE A 6 -33.44 -17.84 7.34
N ASN A 7 -32.72 -18.96 7.22
CA ASN A 7 -32.33 -19.55 5.93
C ASN A 7 -31.72 -18.48 5.01
N TYR A 8 -30.87 -17.62 5.58
CA TYR A 8 -30.24 -16.53 4.85
C TYR A 8 -29.06 -17.05 4.05
N LYS A 9 -29.14 -16.91 2.73
CA LYS A 9 -28.08 -17.29 1.78
C LYS A 9 -27.50 -16.03 1.15
N PRO A 10 -26.34 -15.52 1.62
CA PRO A 10 -25.83 -14.21 1.23
C PRO A 10 -25.75 -14.04 -0.31
N LYS A 11 -25.13 -15.00 -0.99
CA LYS A 11 -24.96 -14.96 -2.45
C LYS A 11 -26.27 -14.89 -3.25
N GLU A 12 -27.36 -15.40 -2.70
CA GLU A 12 -28.68 -15.42 -3.37
C GLU A 12 -29.59 -14.28 -2.91
N GLN A 13 -29.27 -13.60 -1.80
CA GLN A 13 -30.22 -12.71 -1.12
C GLN A 13 -29.66 -11.34 -0.75
N ASP A 14 -28.35 -11.09 -0.88
CA ASP A 14 -27.72 -9.80 -0.53
C ASP A 14 -28.31 -8.62 -1.32
N TYR A 15 -28.76 -8.83 -2.55
CA TYR A 15 -29.42 -7.78 -3.35
C TYR A 15 -30.66 -7.18 -2.66
N ARG A 16 -31.26 -7.91 -1.71
CA ARG A 16 -32.44 -7.46 -0.96
C ARG A 16 -32.13 -6.27 -0.04
N ILE A 17 -30.86 -5.95 0.22
CA ILE A 17 -30.48 -4.74 0.95
C ILE A 17 -31.07 -3.47 0.32
N TRP A 18 -31.20 -3.46 -1.01
CA TRP A 18 -31.74 -2.32 -1.77
C TRP A 18 -33.26 -2.17 -1.65
N LEU A 19 -33.96 -3.13 -1.03
CA LEU A 19 -35.38 -2.98 -0.69
C LEU A 19 -35.60 -2.08 0.52
N VAL A 20 -34.55 -1.84 1.32
CA VAL A 20 -34.58 -0.98 2.51
C VAL A 20 -33.76 0.29 2.29
N LEU A 21 -32.61 0.17 1.63
CA LEU A 21 -31.73 1.29 1.31
C LEU A 21 -31.88 1.69 -0.16
N ASN A 22 -32.19 2.96 -0.41
CA ASN A 22 -32.19 3.48 -1.78
C ASN A 22 -30.74 3.59 -2.30
N PRO A 23 -30.33 2.84 -3.35
CA PRO A 23 -28.98 2.89 -3.89
C PRO A 23 -28.59 4.28 -4.39
N ALA A 24 -29.52 5.04 -4.97
CA ALA A 24 -29.23 6.37 -5.51
C ALA A 24 -28.88 7.38 -4.41
N VAL A 25 -29.40 7.18 -3.19
CA VAL A 25 -29.14 8.07 -2.04
C VAL A 25 -27.91 7.61 -1.26
N TRP A 26 -27.70 6.29 -1.12
CA TRP A 26 -26.68 5.74 -0.24
C TRP A 26 -25.36 5.39 -0.92
N LEU A 27 -25.32 5.23 -2.25
CA LEU A 27 -24.08 4.93 -2.96
C LEU A 27 -23.01 6.01 -2.74
N PHE A 28 -23.37 7.29 -2.90
CA PHE A 28 -22.41 8.38 -2.73
C PHE A 28 -21.88 8.50 -1.29
N PRO A 29 -22.71 8.44 -0.23
CA PRO A 29 -22.24 8.35 1.15
C PRO A 29 -21.28 7.18 1.41
N ILE A 30 -21.58 5.98 0.88
CA ILE A 30 -20.72 4.81 1.05
C ILE A 30 -19.35 5.06 0.38
N LEU A 31 -19.34 5.55 -0.85
CA LEU A 31 -18.10 5.86 -1.56
C LEU A 31 -17.31 6.98 -0.87
N ALA A 32 -17.99 8.00 -0.34
CA ALA A 32 -17.35 9.06 0.43
C ALA A 32 -16.73 8.51 1.73
N ALA A 33 -17.43 7.63 2.45
CA ALA A 33 -16.89 6.99 3.65
C ALA A 33 -15.64 6.15 3.32
N VAL A 34 -15.69 5.33 2.26
CA VAL A 34 -14.55 4.53 1.81
C VAL A 34 -13.39 5.44 1.38
N LEU A 35 -13.66 6.55 0.71
CA LEU A 35 -12.63 7.53 0.33
C LEU A 35 -11.98 8.19 1.55
N VAL A 36 -12.76 8.59 2.56
CA VAL A 36 -12.23 9.12 3.82
C VAL A 36 -11.34 8.10 4.52
N ILE A 37 -11.77 6.83 4.57
CA ILE A 37 -10.96 5.75 5.14
C ILE A 37 -9.67 5.56 4.33
N ALA A 38 -9.76 5.52 3.00
CA ALA A 38 -8.59 5.36 2.15
C ALA A 38 -7.58 6.49 2.38
N LEU A 39 -8.02 7.76 2.36
CA LEU A 39 -7.15 8.90 2.63
C LEU A 39 -6.59 8.87 4.06
N GLY A 40 -7.39 8.53 5.05
CA GLY A 40 -6.95 8.42 6.45
C GLY A 40 -5.86 7.34 6.63
N VAL A 41 -6.06 6.17 6.04
CA VAL A 41 -5.07 5.09 6.09
C VAL A 41 -3.79 5.49 5.35
N HIS A 42 -3.89 6.05 4.15
CA HIS A 42 -2.70 6.47 3.40
C HIS A 42 -1.94 7.59 4.11
N THR A 43 -2.62 8.61 4.63
CA THR A 43 -1.95 9.69 5.38
C THR A 43 -1.26 9.17 6.64
N MET A 44 -1.89 8.25 7.37
CA MET A 44 -1.28 7.60 8.53
C MET A 44 -0.05 6.77 8.14
N VAL A 45 -0.16 5.93 7.11
CA VAL A 45 0.96 5.11 6.64
C VAL A 45 2.10 5.99 6.10
N PHE A 46 1.79 7.06 5.37
CA PHE A 46 2.79 8.02 4.87
C PHE A 46 3.44 8.87 5.95
N SER A 47 2.82 9.00 7.12
CA SER A 47 3.45 9.66 8.27
C SER A 47 4.61 8.83 8.85
N LEU A 48 4.65 7.54 8.54
CA LEU A 48 5.72 6.64 8.96
C LEU A 48 6.83 6.65 7.90
N PRO A 49 8.06 7.04 8.26
CA PRO A 49 9.12 7.28 7.29
C PRO A 49 9.47 6.03 6.49
N GLN A 50 9.38 4.83 7.07
CA GLN A 50 9.71 3.57 6.40
C GLN A 50 8.72 3.14 5.29
N TYR A 51 7.54 3.74 5.24
CA TYR A 51 6.52 3.43 4.22
C TYR A 51 6.28 4.60 3.26
N ALA A 52 7.02 5.70 3.43
CA ALA A 52 6.99 6.81 2.50
C ALA A 52 7.65 6.43 1.18
N TRP A 53 7.16 6.96 0.06
CA TRP A 53 7.78 6.75 -1.27
C TRP A 53 9.24 7.20 -1.32
N LEU A 54 9.61 8.13 -0.44
CA LEU A 54 10.93 8.72 -0.27
C LEU A 54 11.58 8.25 1.05
N ALA A 55 11.09 7.17 1.65
CA ALA A 55 11.84 6.48 2.69
C ALA A 55 13.22 6.22 2.12
N ASP A 56 14.26 6.78 2.74
CA ASP A 56 15.65 6.58 2.30
C ASP A 56 15.82 5.11 1.93
N GLU A 57 16.15 4.89 0.65
CA GLU A 57 16.44 3.58 0.11
C GLU A 57 17.46 2.97 1.07
N ALA A 58 17.10 1.88 1.76
CA ALA A 58 18.01 1.17 2.66
C ALA A 58 19.34 1.09 1.90
N PRO A 59 20.46 1.58 2.48
CA PRO A 59 21.64 1.95 1.71
C PRO A 59 21.92 0.80 0.76
N VAL A 60 21.73 1.05 -0.55
CA VAL A 60 22.25 0.16 -1.57
C VAL A 60 23.71 0.04 -1.17
N VAL A 61 24.09 -1.14 -0.68
CA VAL A 61 25.49 -1.46 -0.50
C VAL A 61 26.00 -1.47 -1.92
N GLU A 62 26.40 -0.29 -2.42
CA GLU A 62 27.33 -0.19 -3.52
C GLU A 62 28.45 -1.12 -3.09
N ALA A 63 28.54 -2.26 -3.77
CA ALA A 63 29.67 -3.14 -3.62
C ALA A 63 30.89 -2.24 -3.74
N ALA A 64 31.63 -2.10 -2.64
CA ALA A 64 32.75 -1.18 -2.52
C ALA A 64 33.56 -1.25 -3.82
N PRO A 65 33.97 -0.09 -4.41
CA PRO A 65 34.78 -0.13 -5.62
C PRO A 65 35.96 -1.05 -5.32
N ALA A 66 36.04 -2.14 -6.08
CA ALA A 66 37.15 -3.08 -5.98
C ALA A 66 38.44 -2.24 -6.02
N PRO A 67 39.39 -2.41 -5.07
CA PRO A 67 40.57 -1.58 -5.02
C PRO A 67 41.45 -1.86 -6.25
N ALA A 68 41.22 -1.10 -7.32
CA ALA A 68 42.10 -1.00 -8.46
C ALA A 68 42.99 0.22 -8.25
N ALA A 69 43.99 0.10 -7.37
CA ALA A 69 45.21 0.91 -7.38
C ALA A 69 46.19 0.43 -6.28
N VAL A 70 46.97 -0.61 -6.56
CA VAL A 70 48.37 -0.58 -6.16
C VAL A 70 49.19 -0.78 -7.43
N ALA A 71 49.98 0.24 -7.75
CA ALA A 71 51.10 0.24 -8.70
C ALA A 71 50.76 0.19 -10.20
N ALA A 72 50.27 1.32 -10.72
CA ALA A 72 50.73 1.81 -12.01
C ALA A 72 51.11 3.29 -11.86
N GLU A 73 52.32 3.54 -11.35
CA GLU A 73 53.09 4.75 -11.72
C GLU A 73 54.60 4.39 -11.69
N GLU A 74 55.14 4.32 -12.90
CA GLU A 74 56.52 4.13 -13.39
C GLU A 74 57.53 5.17 -12.82
N PRO A 75 58.88 5.00 -12.89
CA PRO A 75 59.58 5.08 -14.19
C PRO A 75 60.91 4.30 -14.35
N ALA A 76 61.40 4.33 -15.58
CA ALA A 76 62.65 3.78 -16.09
C ALA A 76 63.96 4.36 -15.52
N ALA A 77 65.08 3.68 -15.85
CA ALA A 77 66.53 3.91 -15.61
C ALA A 77 67.07 3.02 -14.46
N GLU A 78 68.08 2.16 -14.63
CA GLU A 78 69.35 2.24 -15.38
C GLU A 78 69.82 0.86 -15.87
#